data_AF-A0A151F0Z8-F1
#
_entry.id   AF-A0A151F0Z8-F1
#
_cell.length_a   1.000
_cell.length_b   1.000
_cell.length_c   1.000
_cell.angle_alpha   90.00
_cell.angle_beta   90.00
_cell.angle_gamma   90.00
#
_symmetry.space_group_name_H-M   'P 1'
#
loop_
_entity.id
_entity.type
_entity.pdbx_description
1 polymer ?
#
loop_
_entity_poly.entity_id
_entity_poly.type
_entity_poly.pdbx_seq_one_letter_code
_entity_poly.pdbx_strand_id
1 'polypeptide(L)'
;MVSWSRAFKGAAGIIGFSIIWWFIGGILIGAGIIISGMGFSISSFSPGASFFGWFLGVILVFIGIIVGALGTLAAQLKILSEIVAEEVQGK
;
A
#
# COMPACT_ATOMS: atom_id res chain seq x y z
N MET A 1 -10.96 -12.70 27.45
CA MET A 1 -12.00 -11.76 27.02
C MET A 1 -11.33 -10.46 26.62
N VAL A 2 -10.94 -10.36 25.35
CA VAL A 2 -10.31 -9.15 24.80
C VAL A 2 -11.20 -7.95 25.07
N SER A 3 -10.70 -7.00 25.86
CA SER A 3 -11.44 -5.77 26.10
C SER A 3 -11.60 -4.99 24.79
N TRP A 4 -12.74 -4.31 24.62
CA TRP A 4 -12.98 -3.41 23.49
C TRP A 4 -11.82 -2.41 23.29
N SER A 5 -11.21 -1.95 24.39
CA SER A 5 -10.02 -1.09 24.36
C SER A 5 -8.81 -1.73 23.67
N ARG A 6 -8.56 -3.03 23.89
CA ARG A 6 -7.46 -3.76 23.23
C ARG A 6 -7.71 -3.92 21.73
N ALA A 7 -8.95 -4.23 21.33
CA ALA A 7 -9.34 -4.32 19.92
C ALA A 7 -9.18 -2.98 19.19
N PHE A 8 -9.60 -1.86 19.81
CA PHE A 8 -9.40 -0.52 19.24
C PHE A 8 -7.93 -0.14 19.09
N LYS A 9 -7.07 -0.48 20.08
CA LYS A 9 -5.62 -0.27 19.96
C LYS A 9 -5.01 -1.09 18.83
N GLY A 10 -5.46 -2.33 18.63
CA GLY A 10 -5.06 -3.15 17.49
C GLY A 10 -5.44 -2.50 16.15
N ALA A 11 -6.69 -2.05 16.01
CA ALA A 11 -7.16 -1.36 14.81
C ALA A 11 -6.36 -0.07 14.53
N ALA A 12 -6.06 0.72 15.56
CA ALA A 12 -5.20 1.90 15.42
C ALA A 12 -3.79 1.55 14.93
N GLY A 13 -3.22 0.45 15.42
CA GLY A 13 -1.94 -0.09 14.94
C GLY A 13 -2.00 -0.48 13.46
N ILE A 14 -3.05 -1.19 13.04
CA ILE A 14 -3.27 -1.56 11.64
C ILE A 14 -3.31 -0.30 10.76
N ILE A 15 -4.11 0.70 11.16
CA ILE A 15 -4.24 1.95 10.40
C ILE A 15 -2.90 2.68 10.31
N GLY A 16 -2.17 2.81 11.42
CA GLY A 16 -0.86 3.47 11.45
C GLY A 16 0.14 2.83 10.50
N PHE A 17 0.26 1.50 10.51
CA PHE A 17 1.14 0.79 9.58
C PHE A 17 0.64 0.83 8.14
N SER A 18 -0.67 0.79 7.92
CA SER A 18 -1.27 0.90 6.59
C SER A 18 -0.93 2.25 5.96
N ILE A 19 -0.98 3.35 6.71
CA ILE A 19 -0.61 4.68 6.22
C ILE A 19 0.84 4.70 5.73
N ILE A 20 1.77 4.08 6.46
CA ILE A 20 3.19 4.03 6.07
C ILE A 20 3.36 3.28 4.74
N TRP A 21 2.72 2.12 4.61
CA TRP A 21 2.82 1.32 3.38
C TRP A 21 2.13 1.96 2.19
N TRP A 22 0.99 2.63 2.40
CA TRP A 22 0.32 3.41 1.36
C TRP A 22 1.08 4.67 1.00
N PHE A 23 1.87 5.24 1.90
CA PHE A 23 2.78 6.33 1.57
C PHE A 23 3.91 5.84 0.64
N ILE A 24 4.55 4.71 0.97
CA ILE A 24 5.58 4.09 0.12
C ILE A 24 5.00 3.68 -1.24
N GLY A 25 3.86 2.98 -1.22
CA GLY A 25 3.13 2.59 -2.44
C GLY A 25 2.69 3.81 -3.25
N GLY A 26 2.26 4.88 -2.58
CA GLY A 26 1.86 6.14 -3.19
C GLY A 26 3.01 6.84 -3.92
N ILE A 27 4.24 6.77 -3.40
CA ILE A 27 5.43 7.28 -4.10
C ILE A 27 5.65 6.50 -5.41
N LEU A 28 5.51 5.17 -5.38
CA LEU A 28 5.65 4.33 -6.57
C LEU A 28 4.54 4.60 -7.60
N ILE A 29 3.30 4.77 -7.13
CA ILE A 29 2.16 5.16 -7.97
C ILE A 29 2.42 6.53 -8.60
N GLY A 30 2.83 7.53 -7.82
CA GLY A 30 3.15 8.86 -8.31
C GLY A 30 4.27 8.85 -9.35
N ALA A 31 5.36 8.11 -9.10
CA ALA A 31 6.43 7.91 -10.07
C ALA A 31 5.92 7.23 -11.35
N GLY A 32 5.08 6.20 -11.23
CA GLY A 32 4.50 5.50 -12.37
C GLY A 32 3.57 6.37 -13.22
N ILE A 33 2.77 7.22 -12.58
CA ILE A 33 1.90 8.20 -13.27
C ILE A 33 2.74 9.22 -14.04
N ILE A 34 3.81 9.75 -13.43
CA ILE A 34 4.71 10.70 -14.09
C ILE A 34 5.42 10.05 -15.29
N ILE A 35 5.96 8.85 -15.12
CA ILE A 35 6.72 8.14 -16.17
C ILE A 35 5.80 7.69 -17.32
N SER A 36 4.56 7.30 -17.03
CA SER A 36 3.57 6.92 -18.06
C SER A 36 2.98 8.12 -18.82
N GLY A 37 3.17 9.35 -18.33
CA GLY A 37 2.53 10.54 -18.90
C GLY A 37 1.02 10.59 -18.68
N MET A 38 0.44 9.70 -17.86
CA MET A 38 -0.98 9.76 -17.49
C MET A 38 -1.22 10.99 -16.62
N GLY A 39 -1.83 12.04 -17.18
CA GLY A 39 -2.23 13.25 -16.43
C GLY A 39 -1.36 14.49 -16.65
N PHE A 40 -0.21 14.37 -17.34
CA PHE A 40 0.57 15.52 -17.82
C PHE A 40 0.69 15.46 -19.35
N SER A 41 -0.11 16.27 -20.05
CA SER A 41 0.01 16.47 -21.49
C SER A 41 1.21 17.39 -21.79
N ILE A 42 2.43 16.86 -21.70
CA ILE A 42 3.61 17.52 -22.28
C ILE A 42 3.78 16.91 -23.68
N SER A 43 3.23 17.63 -24.67
CA SER A 43 3.01 17.25 -26.07
C SER A 43 4.27 17.04 -26.93
N SER A 44 5.35 16.45 -26.39
CA SER A 44 6.66 16.45 -27.07
C SER A 44 7.43 15.13 -27.06
N PHE A 45 6.81 13.97 -26.85
CA PHE A 45 7.55 12.69 -26.85
C PHE A 45 7.28 11.82 -28.09
N SER A 46 8.40 11.34 -28.66
CA SER A 46 8.49 10.39 -29.78
C SER A 46 7.54 9.18 -29.60
N PRO A 47 6.84 8.72 -30.66
CA PRO A 47 5.88 7.61 -30.60
C PRO A 47 6.42 6.28 -30.05
N GLY A 48 7.74 6.06 -30.08
CA GLY A 48 8.38 4.85 -29.50
C GLY A 48 8.71 5.00 -28.01
N ALA A 49 9.03 6.21 -27.56
CA ALA A 49 9.31 6.50 -26.15
C ALA A 49 8.02 6.51 -25.31
N SER A 50 6.88 6.86 -25.93
CA SER A 50 5.57 6.91 -25.27
C SER A 50 5.04 5.53 -24.88
N PHE A 51 5.25 4.48 -25.68
CA PHE A 51 4.79 3.12 -25.32
C PHE A 51 5.61 2.51 -24.19
N PHE A 52 6.95 2.60 -24.26
CA PHE A 52 7.82 2.04 -23.22
C PHE A 52 7.63 2.76 -21.88
N GLY A 53 7.53 4.10 -21.88
CA GLY A 53 7.23 4.88 -20.69
C GLY A 53 5.85 4.56 -20.11
N TRP A 54 4.83 4.42 -20.95
CA TRP A 54 3.50 3.98 -20.52
C TRP A 54 3.54 2.61 -19.85
N PHE A 55 4.17 1.62 -20.48
CA PHE A 55 4.27 0.26 -19.95
C PHE A 55 4.99 0.21 -18.60
N LEU A 56 6.15 0.88 -18.49
CA LEU A 56 6.90 0.98 -17.24
C LEU A 56 6.12 1.70 -16.14
N GLY A 57 5.44 2.79 -16.49
CA GLY A 57 4.65 3.55 -15.54
C GLY A 57 3.45 2.76 -15.00
N VAL A 58 2.76 2.02 -15.87
CA VAL A 58 1.68 1.11 -15.47
C VAL A 58 2.21 0.04 -14.50
N ILE A 59 3.35 -0.57 -14.80
CA ILE A 59 3.99 -1.56 -13.90
C ILE A 59 4.27 -0.95 -12.53
N LEU A 60 4.85 0.25 -12.48
CA LEU A 60 5.14 0.94 -11.21
C LEU A 60 3.88 1.24 -10.39
N VAL A 61 2.78 1.63 -11.05
CA VAL A 61 1.48 1.81 -10.40
C VAL A 61 0.98 0.49 -9.80
N PHE A 62 1.02 -0.60 -10.56
CA PHE A 62 0.62 -1.92 -10.05
C PHE A 62 1.47 -2.37 -8.87
N ILE A 63 2.80 -2.19 -8.94
CA ILE A 63 3.69 -2.51 -7.83
C ILE A 63 3.36 -1.65 -6.61
N GLY A 64 3.12 -0.35 -6.78
CA GLY A 64 2.76 0.53 -5.68
C GLY A 64 1.45 0.14 -4.99
N ILE A 65 0.43 -0.25 -5.77
CA ILE A 65 -0.83 -0.79 -5.24
C ILE A 65 -0.59 -2.10 -4.48
N ILE A 66 0.19 -3.01 -5.06
CA ILE A 66 0.52 -4.30 -4.43
C ILE A 66 1.27 -4.09 -3.12
N VAL A 67 2.24 -3.18 -3.07
CA VAL A 67 3.00 -2.86 -1.86
C VAL A 67 2.08 -2.28 -0.78
N GLY A 68 1.20 -1.34 -1.12
CA GLY A 68 0.22 -0.78 -0.18
C GLY A 68 -0.73 -1.85 0.38
N ALA A 69 -1.26 -2.71 -0.49
CA ALA A 69 -2.16 -3.79 -0.13
C ALA A 69 -1.48 -4.87 0.73
N LEU A 70 -0.31 -5.36 0.31
CA LEU A 70 0.47 -6.35 1.07
C LEU A 70 0.91 -5.82 2.42
N GLY A 71 1.33 -4.56 2.51
CA GLY A 71 1.69 -3.92 3.77
C GLY A 71 0.51 -3.81 4.74
N THR A 72 -0.67 -3.48 4.23
CA THR A 72 -1.93 -3.46 4.99
C THR A 72 -2.30 -4.86 5.49
N LEU A 73 -2.23 -5.88 4.63
CA LEU A 73 -2.53 -7.27 4.96
C LEU A 73 -1.53 -7.82 5.99
N ALA A 74 -0.25 -7.52 5.86
CA ALA A 74 0.77 -7.92 6.82
C ALA A 74 0.49 -7.35 8.22
N ALA A 75 0.10 -6.07 8.31
CA ALA A 75 -0.28 -5.44 9.57
C ALA A 75 -1.54 -6.09 10.17
N GLN A 76 -2.55 -6.39 9.34
CA GLN A 76 -3.76 -7.09 9.76
C GLN A 76 -3.46 -8.49 10.30
N LEU A 77 -2.73 -9.31 9.55
CA LEU A 77 -2.38 -10.68 9.95
C LEU A 77 -1.60 -10.68 11.25
N LYS A 78 -0.62 -9.78 11.39
CA LYS A 78 0.20 -9.68 12.60
C LYS A 78 -0.66 -9.33 13.81
N ILE A 79 -1.44 -8.25 13.74
CA ILE A 79 -2.21 -7.76 14.90
C ILE A 79 -3.36 -8.72 15.25
N LEU A 80 -4.05 -9.29 14.26
CA LEU A 80 -5.07 -10.31 14.50
C LEU A 80 -4.47 -11.56 15.15
N SER A 81 -3.30 -12.02 14.68
CA SER A 81 -2.63 -13.18 15.27
C SER A 81 -2.23 -12.95 16.73
N GLU A 82 -1.83 -11.73 17.08
CA GLU A 82 -1.51 -11.35 18.47
C GLU A 82 -2.76 -11.32 19.35
N ILE A 83 -3.85 -10.72 18.87
CA ILE A 83 -5.11 -10.65 19.62
C ILE A 83 -5.69 -12.05 19.85
N VAL A 84 -5.66 -12.92 18.83
CA VAL A 84 -6.10 -14.31 18.96
C VAL A 84 -5.20 -15.08 19.93
N ALA A 85 -3.89 -14.89 19.86
CA ALA A 85 -2.96 -15.54 20.79
C ALA A 85 -3.17 -15.09 22.25
N GLU A 86 -3.44 -13.79 22.48
CA GLU A 86 -3.79 -13.26 23.81
C GLU A 86 -5.05 -13.95 24.36
N GLU A 87 -6.11 -14.04 23.53
CA GLU A 87 -7.37 -14.66 23.95
C GLU A 87 -7.22 -16.17 24.24
N VAL A 88 -6.41 -16.89 23.43
CA VAL A 88 -6.15 -18.33 23.64
C VAL A 88 -5.26 -18.58 24.87
N GLN A 89 -4.32 -17.68 25.17
CA GLN A 89 -3.43 -17.81 26.34
C GLN A 89 -4.11 -17.39 27.65
N GLY A 90 -5.36 -16.90 27.62
CA GLY A 90 -6.13 -16.55 28.82
C GLY A 90 -5.55 -15.36 29.60
N LYS A 91 -4.75 -14.50 28.94
CA LYS A 91 -4.28 -13.21 29.46
C LYS A 91 -5.20 -12.09 29.00
#